data_AF-G8FV94-F1
#
_entry.id   AF-G8FV94-F1
#
_cell.length_a   1.000
_cell.length_b   1.000
_cell.length_c   1.000
_cell.angle_alpha   90.00
_cell.angle_beta   90.00
_cell.angle_gamma   90.00
#
_symmetry.space_group_name_H-M   'P 1'
#
loop_
_entity.id
_entity.type
_entity.pdbx_description
1 polymer ?
#
loop_
_entity_poly.entity_id
_entity_poly.type
_entity_poly.pdbx_seq_one_letter_code
_entity_poly.pdbx_strand_id
1 'polypeptide(L)'
;VSVKDGQLVGSSGSAVILRGMSMFWSSHEDGSLFYTADVVKQLKCQWNINLLRLAMGVEGNGGAGGNGYLANQGTQMALIQLMIQAAIDNGIYVIVDWHDHNAQDHKSQAIDFFKTIAQKYGSNPNIIYETFNEPLQVDWASVVKPYHVDVVAAIRSVDSKNVIVLGTPTWSQDVDIAASNPVSGSNLRYTLHYYAASHKQSLRDKATAALNKKVCVFVTEYGVVSADGNGGVDTASSQEWWTFLETNKI
;
A
#
# COMPACT_ATOMS: atom_id res chain seq x y z
N VAL A 1 -7.22 -8.74 -9.69
CA VAL A 1 -8.36 -8.33 -8.82
C VAL A 1 -8.96 -7.01 -9.31
N SER A 2 -10.19 -6.68 -8.91
CA SER A 2 -10.86 -5.39 -9.20
C SER A 2 -11.69 -4.93 -8.02
N VAL A 3 -12.23 -3.70 -8.05
CA VAL A 3 -13.12 -3.18 -7.01
C VAL A 3 -14.57 -3.18 -7.49
N LYS A 4 -15.48 -3.72 -6.68
CA LYS A 4 -16.92 -3.72 -6.94
C LYS A 4 -17.68 -3.56 -5.62
N ASP A 5 -18.64 -2.65 -5.59
CA ASP A 5 -19.54 -2.39 -4.44
C ASP A 5 -18.79 -2.20 -3.10
N GLY A 6 -17.62 -1.55 -3.16
CA GLY A 6 -16.76 -1.29 -1.99
C GLY A 6 -15.88 -2.46 -1.57
N GLN A 7 -15.82 -3.56 -2.34
CA GLN A 7 -15.00 -4.73 -2.02
C GLN A 7 -13.99 -5.05 -3.12
N LEU A 8 -12.87 -5.67 -2.72
CA LEU A 8 -11.96 -6.30 -3.65
C LEU A 8 -12.55 -7.63 -4.11
N VAL A 9 -12.64 -7.83 -5.42
CA VAL A 9 -13.19 -9.05 -6.02
C VAL A 9 -12.18 -9.75 -6.92
N GLY A 10 -12.28 -11.08 -6.96
CA GLY A 10 -11.58 -11.94 -7.91
C GLY A 10 -12.25 -11.97 -9.28
N SER A 11 -11.69 -12.76 -10.21
CA SER A 11 -12.23 -12.92 -11.57
C SER A 11 -13.63 -13.53 -11.62
N SER A 12 -14.03 -14.29 -10.59
CA SER A 12 -15.40 -14.80 -10.44
C SER A 12 -16.41 -13.74 -9.97
N GLY A 13 -15.97 -12.52 -9.66
CA GLY A 13 -16.78 -11.46 -9.08
C GLY A 13 -17.09 -11.63 -7.59
N SER A 14 -16.56 -12.67 -6.94
CA SER A 14 -16.67 -12.87 -5.49
C SER A 14 -15.63 -12.07 -4.73
N ALA A 15 -15.97 -11.61 -3.52
CA ALA A 15 -15.04 -10.92 -2.62
C ALA A 15 -13.83 -11.80 -2.29
N VAL A 16 -12.64 -11.20 -2.27
CA VAL A 16 -11.38 -11.87 -1.94
C VAL A 16 -10.61 -11.08 -0.88
N ILE A 17 -9.79 -11.79 -0.10
CA ILE A 17 -8.87 -11.18 0.86
C ILE A 17 -7.45 -11.53 0.44
N LEU A 18 -6.61 -10.50 0.37
CA LEU A 18 -5.18 -10.65 0.12
C LEU A 18 -4.44 -10.55 1.46
N ARG A 19 -3.59 -11.52 1.77
CA ARG A 19 -2.80 -11.61 3.01
C ARG A 19 -1.34 -11.78 2.64
N GLY A 20 -0.50 -10.99 3.29
CA GLY A 20 0.87 -10.83 2.86
C GLY A 20 1.79 -10.28 3.92
N MET A 21 3.02 -10.07 3.50
CA MET A 21 4.04 -9.36 4.25
C MET A 21 4.43 -8.10 3.50
N SER A 22 4.73 -7.05 4.25
CA SER A 22 5.49 -5.92 3.73
C SER A 22 6.97 -6.19 3.91
N MET A 23 7.75 -5.89 2.88
CA MET A 23 9.17 -5.64 3.05
C MET A 23 9.35 -4.39 3.92
N PHE A 24 10.47 -4.31 4.64
CA PHE A 24 10.90 -3.07 5.25
C PHE A 24 11.39 -2.08 4.17
N TRP A 25 11.74 -0.85 4.56
CA TRP A 25 12.26 0.18 3.67
C TRP A 25 13.39 -0.36 2.79
N SER A 26 13.21 -0.31 1.46
CA SER A 26 14.20 -0.74 0.47
C SER A 26 15.52 0.05 0.53
N SER A 27 15.46 1.25 1.09
CA SER A 27 16.59 2.18 1.20
C SER A 27 17.36 2.05 2.52
N HIS A 28 16.79 1.38 3.52
CA HIS A 28 17.48 1.09 4.77
C HIS A 28 18.35 -0.16 4.62
N GLU A 29 19.53 -0.16 5.23
CA GLU A 29 20.47 -1.28 5.12
C GLU A 29 19.85 -2.59 5.59
N ASP A 30 19.22 -2.61 6.77
CA ASP A 30 18.54 -3.80 7.31
C ASP A 30 17.40 -4.31 6.42
N GLY A 31 16.69 -3.40 5.74
CA GLY A 31 15.59 -3.77 4.85
C GLY A 31 16.07 -4.31 3.52
N SER A 32 17.05 -3.63 2.93
CA SER A 32 17.56 -3.92 1.58
C SER A 32 18.10 -5.34 1.42
N LEU A 33 18.62 -5.94 2.50
CA LEU A 33 19.11 -7.32 2.54
C LEU A 33 18.03 -8.35 2.16
N PHE A 34 16.76 -8.04 2.39
CA PHE A 34 15.66 -8.97 2.12
C PHE A 34 15.05 -8.83 0.72
N TYR A 35 15.47 -7.84 -0.08
CA TYR A 35 14.98 -7.62 -1.45
C TYR A 35 15.62 -8.61 -2.44
N THR A 36 15.28 -9.90 -2.31
CA THR A 36 15.76 -10.99 -3.17
C THR A 36 14.64 -11.93 -3.61
N ALA A 37 14.79 -12.54 -4.78
CA ALA A 37 13.82 -13.51 -5.30
C ALA A 37 13.64 -14.75 -4.39
N ASP A 38 14.71 -15.17 -3.70
CA ASP A 38 14.66 -16.28 -2.76
C ASP A 38 13.77 -15.98 -1.55
N VAL A 39 13.82 -14.74 -1.03
CA VAL A 39 12.91 -14.31 0.05
C VAL A 39 11.46 -14.34 -0.43
N VAL A 40 11.18 -13.87 -1.65
CA VAL A 40 9.82 -13.94 -2.23
C VAL A 40 9.32 -15.38 -2.29
N LYS A 41 10.16 -16.30 -2.77
CA LYS A 41 9.83 -17.73 -2.86
C LYS A 41 9.60 -18.34 -1.47
N GLN A 42 10.42 -17.99 -0.48
CA GLN A 42 10.25 -18.47 0.89
C GLN A 42 8.95 -17.96 1.52
N LEU A 43 8.65 -16.66 1.40
CA LEU A 43 7.39 -16.10 1.88
C LEU A 43 6.19 -16.78 1.20
N LYS A 44 6.26 -17.03 -0.11
CA LYS A 44 5.20 -17.76 -0.82
C LYS A 44 5.07 -19.20 -0.30
N CYS A 45 6.14 -19.98 -0.37
CA CYS A 45 6.05 -21.42 -0.15
C CYS A 45 5.94 -21.81 1.33
N GLN A 46 6.52 -21.03 2.25
CA GLN A 46 6.58 -21.36 3.67
C GLN A 46 5.56 -20.59 4.50
N TRP A 47 5.28 -19.33 4.15
CA TRP A 47 4.33 -18.48 4.89
C TRP A 47 2.97 -18.38 4.20
N ASN A 48 2.85 -18.98 3.00
CA ASN A 48 1.61 -19.06 2.22
C ASN A 48 1.00 -17.68 1.91
N ILE A 49 1.83 -16.65 1.71
CA ILE A 49 1.34 -15.34 1.29
C ILE A 49 0.73 -15.42 -0.11
N ASN A 50 -0.26 -14.56 -0.37
CA ASN A 50 -0.77 -14.30 -1.73
C ASN A 50 -0.51 -12.86 -2.18
N LEU A 51 0.14 -12.06 -1.34
CA LEU A 51 0.46 -10.66 -1.54
C LEU A 51 1.83 -10.35 -0.94
N LEU A 52 2.64 -9.59 -1.66
CA LEU A 52 3.89 -9.02 -1.17
C LEU A 52 3.85 -7.50 -1.34
N ARG A 53 4.21 -6.71 -0.33
CA ARG A 53 4.33 -5.25 -0.45
C ARG A 53 5.78 -4.81 -0.49
N LEU A 54 6.12 -3.96 -1.46
CA LEU A 54 7.48 -3.45 -1.69
C LEU A 54 7.57 -1.99 -1.26
N ALA A 55 7.96 -1.75 -0.01
CA ALA A 55 8.11 -0.42 0.59
C ALA A 55 9.34 0.32 0.02
N MET A 56 9.17 0.95 -1.15
CA MET A 56 10.27 1.67 -1.79
C MET A 56 10.51 3.01 -1.11
N GLY A 57 11.56 3.11 -0.29
CA GLY A 57 11.92 4.37 0.36
C GLY A 57 12.18 5.47 -0.66
N VAL A 58 11.53 6.63 -0.51
CA VAL A 58 11.60 7.73 -1.49
C VAL A 58 12.58 8.81 -1.07
N GLU A 59 12.34 9.41 0.09
CA GLU A 59 13.23 10.41 0.68
C GLU A 59 14.52 9.77 1.22
N GLY A 60 15.58 10.57 1.39
CA GLY A 60 16.79 10.12 2.08
C GLY A 60 16.73 10.29 3.61
N ASN A 61 15.79 11.09 4.10
CA ASN A 61 15.62 11.42 5.52
C ASN A 61 14.56 10.51 6.19
N GLY A 62 14.43 10.56 7.51
CA GLY A 62 13.28 9.94 8.19
C GLY A 62 13.28 8.41 8.28
N GLY A 63 14.43 7.77 8.47
CA GLY A 63 14.55 6.31 8.59
C GLY A 63 14.88 5.59 7.29
N ALA A 64 14.89 6.29 6.16
CA ALA A 64 15.20 5.74 4.84
C ALA A 64 16.70 5.44 4.58
N GLY A 65 17.58 5.55 5.58
CA GLY A 65 19.00 5.20 5.46
C GLY A 65 19.80 6.00 4.43
N GLY A 66 19.32 7.16 3.98
CA GLY A 66 20.01 8.02 2.99
C GLY A 66 19.95 7.52 1.53
N ASN A 67 19.43 6.32 1.27
CA ASN A 67 19.49 5.68 -0.05
C ASN A 67 18.15 5.65 -0.80
N GLY A 68 17.22 6.54 -0.46
CA GLY A 68 15.89 6.62 -1.07
C GLY A 68 15.91 6.88 -2.57
N TYR A 69 14.77 6.68 -3.22
CA TYR A 69 14.59 6.82 -4.67
C TYR A 69 15.08 8.17 -5.20
N LEU A 70 14.82 9.28 -4.48
CA LEU A 70 15.24 10.62 -4.93
C LEU A 70 16.76 10.76 -5.07
N ALA A 71 17.53 10.07 -4.21
CA ALA A 71 18.99 10.08 -4.25
C ALA A 71 19.56 8.98 -5.15
N ASN A 72 18.88 7.83 -5.26
CA ASN A 72 19.41 6.61 -5.89
C ASN A 72 18.38 5.91 -6.79
N GLN A 73 17.79 6.65 -7.74
CA GLN A 73 16.68 6.18 -8.59
C GLN A 73 16.97 4.84 -9.28
N GLY A 74 18.15 4.69 -9.89
CA GLY A 74 18.51 3.47 -10.63
C GLY A 74 18.56 2.23 -9.73
N THR A 75 19.15 2.36 -8.55
CA THR A 75 19.26 1.27 -7.57
C THR A 75 17.89 0.88 -7.03
N GLN A 76 17.09 1.86 -6.59
CA GLN A 76 15.77 1.60 -6.04
C GLN A 76 14.82 1.01 -7.09
N MET A 77 14.83 1.55 -8.32
CA MET A 77 14.06 0.99 -9.43
C MET A 77 14.48 -0.47 -9.72
N ALA A 78 15.77 -0.78 -9.73
CA ALA A 78 16.23 -2.15 -9.98
C ALA A 78 15.77 -3.14 -8.90
N LEU A 79 15.83 -2.75 -7.62
CA LEU A 79 15.33 -3.57 -6.51
C LEU A 79 13.83 -3.85 -6.63
N ILE A 80 13.04 -2.81 -6.90
CA ILE A 80 11.59 -2.96 -7.07
C ILE A 80 11.26 -3.82 -8.29
N GLN A 81 11.93 -3.62 -9.42
CA GLN A 81 11.70 -4.42 -10.62
C GLN A 81 12.07 -5.90 -10.42
N LEU A 82 13.15 -6.19 -9.69
CA LEU A 82 13.54 -7.54 -9.31
C LEU A 82 12.43 -8.23 -8.51
N MET A 83 11.92 -7.55 -7.49
CA MET A 83 10.90 -8.10 -6.59
C MET A 83 9.54 -8.24 -7.26
N ILE A 84 9.15 -7.31 -8.14
CA ILE A 84 7.95 -7.43 -8.98
C ILE A 84 8.04 -8.70 -9.84
N GLN A 85 9.16 -8.91 -10.53
CA GLN A 85 9.32 -10.09 -11.38
C GLN A 85 9.25 -11.38 -10.56
N ALA A 86 9.94 -11.42 -9.41
CA ALA A 86 9.89 -12.58 -8.52
C ALA A 86 8.46 -12.88 -8.02
N ALA A 87 7.66 -11.84 -7.71
CA ALA A 87 6.27 -12.02 -7.31
C ALA A 87 5.39 -12.58 -8.44
N ILE A 88 5.59 -12.07 -9.67
CA ILE A 88 4.91 -12.57 -10.87
C ILE A 88 5.27 -14.04 -11.13
N ASP A 89 6.56 -14.38 -11.08
CA ASP A 89 7.06 -15.75 -11.31
C ASP A 89 6.53 -16.75 -10.28
N ASN A 90 6.26 -16.29 -9.06
CA ASN A 90 5.67 -17.09 -7.98
C ASN A 90 4.12 -17.00 -7.91
N GLY A 91 3.49 -16.31 -8.86
CA GLY A 91 2.03 -16.25 -8.99
C GLY A 91 1.32 -15.56 -7.82
N ILE A 92 1.97 -14.57 -7.17
CA ILE A 92 1.37 -13.77 -6.10
C ILE A 92 1.15 -12.32 -6.53
N TYR A 93 0.23 -11.62 -5.86
CA TYR A 93 0.07 -10.18 -6.05
C TYR A 93 1.25 -9.42 -5.44
N VAL A 94 1.53 -8.25 -5.99
CA VAL A 94 2.58 -7.36 -5.50
C VAL A 94 2.08 -5.91 -5.42
N ILE A 95 2.22 -5.29 -4.25
CA ILE A 95 2.05 -3.85 -4.06
C ILE A 95 3.38 -3.18 -4.33
N VAL A 96 3.37 -2.24 -5.28
CA VAL A 96 4.46 -1.33 -5.55
C VAL A 96 4.16 -0.03 -4.83
N ASP A 97 4.83 0.19 -3.70
CA ASP A 97 4.55 1.28 -2.77
C ASP A 97 5.55 2.42 -2.92
N TRP A 98 5.02 3.63 -3.13
CA TRP A 98 5.76 4.89 -3.02
C TRP A 98 5.84 5.28 -1.54
N HIS A 99 6.87 4.75 -0.87
CA HIS A 99 7.03 4.81 0.57
C HIS A 99 7.60 6.17 1.02
N ASP A 100 6.70 7.15 1.07
CA ASP A 100 6.96 8.55 1.35
C ASP A 100 5.93 9.10 2.37
N HIS A 101 6.34 10.11 3.13
CA HIS A 101 5.48 10.89 4.03
C HIS A 101 5.09 12.25 3.44
N ASN A 102 5.81 12.71 2.42
CA ASN A 102 5.62 14.01 1.78
C ASN A 102 5.50 13.90 0.25
N ALA A 103 4.85 12.84 -0.25
CA ALA A 103 4.79 12.56 -1.69
C ALA A 103 4.20 13.71 -2.52
N GLN A 104 3.37 14.58 -1.92
CA GLN A 104 2.88 15.80 -2.57
C GLN A 104 4.01 16.69 -3.11
N ASP A 105 5.16 16.72 -2.44
CA ASP A 105 6.33 17.51 -2.79
C ASP A 105 7.18 16.82 -3.88
N HIS A 106 6.93 15.52 -4.11
CA HIS A 106 7.62 14.67 -5.08
C HIS A 106 6.69 14.14 -6.18
N LYS A 107 5.63 14.88 -6.48
CA LYS A 107 4.55 14.45 -7.40
C LYS A 107 5.04 14.12 -8.81
N SER A 108 5.95 14.90 -9.38
CA SER A 108 6.47 14.62 -10.73
C SER A 108 7.29 13.32 -10.75
N GLN A 109 8.11 13.09 -9.74
CA GLN A 109 8.90 11.87 -9.61
C GLN A 109 8.02 10.63 -9.42
N ALA A 110 6.96 10.75 -8.62
CA ALA A 110 5.98 9.67 -8.46
C ALA A 110 5.26 9.36 -9.78
N ILE A 111 4.84 10.38 -10.54
CA ILE A 111 4.23 10.21 -11.86
C ILE A 111 5.17 9.46 -12.81
N ASP A 112 6.44 9.87 -12.90
CA ASP A 112 7.41 9.23 -13.79
C ASP A 112 7.70 7.78 -13.38
N PHE A 113 7.86 7.55 -12.07
CA PHE A 113 8.04 6.21 -11.51
C PHE A 113 6.86 5.30 -11.85
N PHE A 114 5.64 5.70 -11.51
CA PHE A 114 4.47 4.87 -11.72
C PHE A 114 4.14 4.66 -13.19
N LYS A 115 4.37 5.65 -14.06
CA LYS A 115 4.27 5.44 -15.52
C LYS A 115 5.27 4.40 -16.00
N THR A 116 6.50 4.42 -15.49
CA THR A 116 7.52 3.43 -15.85
C THR A 116 7.11 2.01 -15.42
N ILE A 117 6.62 1.86 -14.18
CA ILE A 117 6.11 0.56 -13.69
C ILE A 117 4.89 0.11 -14.50
N ALA A 118 3.93 1.00 -14.78
CA ALA A 118 2.73 0.69 -15.55
C ALA A 118 3.06 0.30 -17.01
N GLN A 119 4.02 0.97 -17.65
CA GLN A 119 4.46 0.64 -19.00
C GLN A 119 5.07 -0.77 -19.08
N LYS A 120 5.85 -1.14 -18.06
CA LYS A 120 6.55 -2.43 -18.04
C LYS A 120 5.65 -3.58 -17.58
N TYR A 121 4.80 -3.34 -16.58
CA TYR A 121 4.09 -4.40 -15.87
C TYR A 121 2.57 -4.25 -15.84
N GLY A 122 1.98 -3.16 -16.33
CA GLY A 122 0.54 -2.90 -16.20
C GLY A 122 -0.38 -3.89 -16.92
N SER A 123 0.14 -4.71 -17.83
CA SER A 123 -0.60 -5.84 -18.41
C SER A 123 -0.69 -7.06 -17.48
N ASN A 124 0.13 -7.11 -16.43
CA ASN A 124 0.13 -8.21 -15.46
C ASN A 124 -0.92 -7.95 -14.38
N PRO A 125 -1.84 -8.91 -14.11
CA PRO A 125 -2.90 -8.74 -13.14
C PRO A 125 -2.40 -8.78 -11.68
N ASN A 126 -1.14 -9.15 -11.46
CA ASN A 126 -0.49 -9.24 -10.16
C ASN A 126 -0.21 -7.86 -9.55
N ILE A 127 -0.11 -6.82 -10.37
CA ILE A 127 0.32 -5.49 -9.94
C ILE A 127 -0.79 -4.76 -9.19
N ILE A 128 -0.42 -4.18 -8.06
CA ILE A 128 -1.19 -3.20 -7.30
C ILE A 128 -0.27 -2.00 -7.06
N TYR A 129 -0.76 -0.80 -7.32
CA TYR A 129 0.00 0.43 -7.07
C TYR A 129 -0.44 1.02 -5.72
N GLU A 130 0.49 1.41 -4.85
CA GLU A 130 0.20 2.20 -3.65
C GLU A 130 0.91 3.55 -3.80
N THR A 131 0.13 4.60 -4.08
CA THR A 131 0.68 5.86 -4.60
C THR A 131 1.26 6.76 -3.54
N PHE A 132 0.89 6.57 -2.27
CA PHE A 132 1.38 7.36 -1.15
C PHE A 132 1.21 6.51 0.11
N ASN A 133 2.30 6.08 0.73
CA ASN A 133 2.30 5.29 1.96
C ASN A 133 1.53 5.98 3.12
N GLU A 134 2.09 7.07 3.65
CA GLU A 134 1.60 7.68 4.89
C GLU A 134 1.68 9.20 4.84
N PRO A 135 0.68 9.85 4.21
CA PRO A 135 0.52 11.29 4.36
C PRO A 135 0.48 11.67 5.84
N LEU A 136 1.22 12.71 6.21
CA LEU A 136 1.20 13.25 7.57
C LEU A 136 -0.16 13.91 7.88
N GLN A 137 -0.18 14.79 8.89
CA GLN A 137 -1.37 15.55 9.30
C GLN A 137 -1.65 16.72 8.34
N VAL A 138 -1.86 16.40 7.08
CA VAL A 138 -2.18 17.33 5.98
C VAL A 138 -3.63 17.14 5.53
N ASP A 139 -4.23 18.18 4.96
CA ASP A 139 -5.64 18.13 4.55
C ASP A 139 -5.87 17.21 3.34
N TRP A 140 -6.93 16.39 3.41
CA TRP A 140 -7.30 15.51 2.31
C TRP A 140 -7.67 16.30 1.04
N ALA A 141 -8.52 17.31 1.16
CA ALA A 141 -9.15 17.93 -0.01
C ALA A 141 -8.18 18.82 -0.82
N SER A 142 -7.27 19.51 -0.13
CA SER A 142 -6.36 20.50 -0.70
C SER A 142 -4.95 19.97 -0.95
N VAL A 143 -4.52 18.89 -0.28
CA VAL A 143 -3.15 18.36 -0.41
C VAL A 143 -3.15 16.94 -0.96
N VAL A 144 -3.74 15.97 -0.25
CA VAL A 144 -3.58 14.54 -0.57
C VAL A 144 -4.39 14.13 -1.80
N LYS A 145 -5.66 14.56 -1.90
CA LYS A 145 -6.54 14.23 -3.03
C LYS A 145 -6.02 14.77 -4.36
N PRO A 146 -5.58 16.04 -4.49
CA PRO A 146 -5.01 16.53 -5.75
C PRO A 146 -3.78 15.76 -6.21
N TYR A 147 -2.90 15.35 -5.27
CA TYR A 147 -1.78 14.46 -5.59
C TYR A 147 -2.25 13.15 -6.21
N HIS A 148 -3.20 12.46 -5.56
CA HIS A 148 -3.72 11.19 -6.05
C HIS A 148 -4.42 11.32 -7.41
N VAL A 149 -5.16 12.40 -7.65
CA VAL A 149 -5.80 12.65 -8.95
C VAL A 149 -4.78 12.64 -10.09
N ASP A 150 -3.66 13.34 -9.92
CA ASP A 150 -2.63 13.44 -10.96
C ASP A 150 -1.88 12.12 -11.17
N VAL A 151 -1.52 11.42 -10.09
CA VAL A 151 -0.81 10.13 -10.17
C VAL A 151 -1.72 9.02 -10.72
N VAL A 152 -3.00 8.99 -10.31
CA VAL A 152 -4.00 8.06 -10.87
C VAL A 152 -4.17 8.32 -12.37
N ALA A 153 -4.27 9.57 -12.81
CA ALA A 153 -4.39 9.90 -14.23
C ALA A 153 -3.17 9.41 -15.03
N ALA A 154 -1.96 9.58 -14.47
CA ALA A 154 -0.73 9.10 -15.09
C ALA A 154 -0.65 7.58 -15.22
N ILE A 155 -1.03 6.84 -14.16
CA ILE A 155 -1.13 5.37 -14.23
C ILE A 155 -2.16 4.96 -15.27
N ARG A 156 -3.36 5.57 -15.22
CA ARG A 156 -4.50 5.22 -16.08
C ARG A 156 -4.28 5.55 -17.55
N SER A 157 -3.36 6.46 -17.89
CA SER A 157 -2.96 6.69 -19.29
C SER A 157 -2.22 5.48 -19.90
N VAL A 158 -1.80 4.52 -19.08
CA VAL A 158 -1.05 3.31 -19.51
C VAL A 158 -1.78 2.02 -19.09
N ASP A 159 -2.20 1.94 -17.83
CA ASP A 159 -2.87 0.80 -17.22
C ASP A 159 -4.29 1.16 -16.77
N SER A 160 -5.27 0.73 -17.55
CA SER A 160 -6.69 1.03 -17.32
C SER A 160 -7.37 0.15 -16.27
N LYS A 161 -6.70 -0.88 -15.72
CA LYS A 161 -7.39 -1.96 -15.00
C LYS A 161 -6.84 -2.25 -13.61
N ASN A 162 -5.54 -2.27 -13.39
CA ASN A 162 -5.01 -2.73 -12.10
C ASN A 162 -5.40 -1.82 -10.94
N VAL A 163 -5.43 -2.39 -9.74
CA VAL A 163 -5.85 -1.69 -8.52
C VAL A 163 -4.83 -0.61 -8.14
N ILE A 164 -5.33 0.54 -7.73
CA ILE A 164 -4.55 1.63 -7.15
C ILE A 164 -5.05 1.87 -5.73
N VAL A 165 -4.15 1.89 -4.75
CA VAL A 165 -4.41 2.15 -3.33
C VAL A 165 -3.90 3.55 -2.99
N LEU A 166 -4.74 4.34 -2.34
CA LEU A 166 -4.54 5.75 -2.09
C LEU A 166 -4.36 6.00 -0.59
N GLY A 167 -3.16 6.41 -0.17
CA GLY A 167 -2.87 6.84 1.20
C GLY A 167 -3.85 7.90 1.71
N THR A 168 -4.13 7.87 3.01
CA THR A 168 -5.06 8.80 3.66
C THR A 168 -4.33 9.65 4.72
N PRO A 169 -4.85 10.81 5.14
CA PRO A 169 -4.17 11.65 6.13
C PRO A 169 -3.92 10.96 7.47
N THR A 170 -2.98 11.53 8.23
CA THR A 170 -2.62 11.10 9.58
C THR A 170 -2.08 9.67 9.59
N TRP A 171 -0.99 9.44 8.84
CA TRP A 171 -0.36 8.12 8.67
C TRP A 171 -1.37 7.07 8.20
N SER A 172 -2.16 7.42 7.18
CA SER A 172 -3.19 6.55 6.62
C SER A 172 -4.26 6.10 7.63
N GLN A 173 -4.76 6.99 8.49
CA GLN A 173 -5.82 6.69 9.45
C GLN A 173 -7.16 7.34 9.13
N ASP A 174 -7.16 8.47 8.43
CA ASP A 174 -8.36 9.28 8.16
C ASP A 174 -9.13 8.81 6.91
N VAL A 175 -9.36 7.50 6.82
CA VAL A 175 -10.05 6.85 5.70
C VAL A 175 -11.53 7.25 5.58
N ASP A 176 -12.15 7.62 6.68
CA ASP A 176 -13.51 8.15 6.75
C ASP A 176 -13.65 9.55 6.10
N ILE A 177 -12.62 10.38 6.21
CA ILE A 177 -12.51 11.68 5.54
C ILE A 177 -12.38 11.45 4.03
N ALA A 178 -11.42 10.60 3.61
CA ALA A 178 -11.22 10.28 2.21
C ALA A 178 -12.49 9.69 1.57
N ALA A 179 -13.20 8.82 2.28
CA ALA A 179 -14.45 8.23 1.83
C ALA A 179 -15.60 9.24 1.68
N SER A 180 -15.54 10.39 2.36
CA SER A 180 -16.53 11.48 2.20
C SER A 180 -16.33 12.28 0.91
N ASN A 181 -15.11 12.27 0.37
CA ASN A 181 -14.73 13.05 -0.80
C ASN A 181 -13.77 12.24 -1.70
N PRO A 182 -14.21 11.08 -2.23
CA PRO A 182 -13.32 10.13 -2.90
C PRO A 182 -12.70 10.71 -4.18
N VAL A 183 -11.51 10.22 -4.55
CA VAL A 183 -10.95 10.37 -5.90
C VAL A 183 -11.85 9.62 -6.89
N SER A 184 -12.21 10.28 -7.99
CA SER A 184 -13.01 9.69 -9.06
C SER A 184 -12.17 8.70 -9.88
N GLY A 185 -12.74 7.55 -10.21
CA GLY A 185 -12.09 6.56 -11.05
C GLY A 185 -12.58 5.14 -10.77
N SER A 186 -11.93 4.16 -11.38
CA SER A 186 -12.21 2.73 -11.20
C SER A 186 -11.05 2.02 -10.51
N ASN A 187 -11.37 0.93 -9.82
CA ASN A 187 -10.40 0.07 -9.13
C ASN A 187 -9.51 0.85 -8.15
N LEU A 188 -10.11 1.82 -7.46
CA LEU A 188 -9.45 2.62 -6.43
C LEU A 188 -9.81 2.08 -5.04
N ARG A 189 -8.81 2.00 -4.17
CA ARG A 189 -8.91 1.64 -2.76
C ARG A 189 -8.23 2.70 -1.90
N TYR A 190 -8.53 2.73 -0.61
CA TYR A 190 -7.99 3.72 0.32
C TYR A 190 -7.29 3.03 1.46
N THR A 191 -6.11 3.53 1.79
CA THR A 191 -5.24 2.93 2.78
C THR A 191 -5.78 3.15 4.19
N LEU A 192 -5.70 2.11 5.00
CA LEU A 192 -5.82 2.16 6.46
C LEU A 192 -4.59 1.50 7.08
N HIS A 193 -3.80 2.23 7.86
CA HIS A 193 -2.72 1.65 8.67
C HIS A 193 -3.11 1.61 10.13
N TYR A 194 -2.65 0.56 10.83
CA TYR A 194 -2.82 0.48 12.27
C TYR A 194 -1.67 -0.28 12.94
N TYR A 195 -1.50 -0.02 14.22
CA TYR A 195 -0.55 -0.71 15.09
C TYR A 195 -1.33 -1.16 16.31
N ALA A 196 -1.43 -2.46 16.51
CA ALA A 196 -2.43 -3.06 17.39
C ALA A 196 -2.30 -2.58 18.83
N ALA A 197 -1.10 -2.25 19.34
CA ALA A 197 -0.95 -1.75 20.71
C ALA A 197 -1.36 -0.27 20.86
N SER A 198 -1.35 0.51 19.77
CA SER A 198 -1.66 1.94 19.79
C SER A 198 -3.09 2.25 19.34
N HIS A 199 -3.57 1.54 18.32
CA HIS A 199 -4.81 1.86 17.62
C HIS A 199 -5.88 0.79 17.90
N LYS A 200 -7.03 1.21 18.42
CA LYS A 200 -8.07 0.33 18.97
C LYS A 200 -9.42 0.57 18.28
N GLN A 201 -10.51 0.53 19.03
CA GLN A 201 -11.88 0.65 18.53
C GLN A 201 -12.13 1.93 17.73
N SER A 202 -11.62 3.08 18.17
CA SER A 202 -11.84 4.36 17.48
C SER A 202 -11.39 4.36 16.01
N LEU A 203 -10.31 3.66 15.69
CA LEU A 203 -9.83 3.54 14.32
C LEU A 203 -10.66 2.52 13.51
N ARG A 204 -11.15 1.44 14.14
CA ARG A 204 -12.12 0.53 13.53
C ARG A 204 -13.44 1.23 13.21
N ASP A 205 -13.84 2.21 14.03
CA ASP A 205 -15.04 3.01 13.78
C ASP A 205 -14.88 3.91 12.54
N LYS A 206 -13.70 4.52 12.33
CA LYS A 206 -13.38 5.24 11.08
C LYS A 206 -13.44 4.32 9.86
N ALA A 207 -12.83 3.14 9.95
CA ALA A 207 -12.90 2.14 8.89
C ALA A 207 -14.35 1.74 8.57
N THR A 208 -15.17 1.52 9.60
CA THR A 208 -16.61 1.22 9.46
C THR A 208 -17.36 2.37 8.78
N ALA A 209 -17.08 3.62 9.15
CA ALA A 209 -17.68 4.80 8.52
C ALA A 209 -17.33 4.89 7.02
N ALA A 210 -16.11 4.53 6.63
CA ALA A 210 -15.69 4.47 5.23
C ALA A 210 -16.39 3.34 4.46
N LEU A 211 -16.47 2.13 5.04
CA LEU A 211 -17.17 0.98 4.42
C LEU A 211 -18.66 1.27 4.20
N ASN A 212 -19.31 1.98 5.12
CA ASN A 212 -20.71 2.40 4.99
C ASN A 212 -20.95 3.33 3.80
N LYS A 213 -19.91 4.05 3.34
CA LYS A 213 -19.93 4.87 2.12
C LYS A 213 -19.57 4.09 0.85
N LYS A 214 -19.44 2.77 0.93
CA LYS A 214 -19.09 1.86 -0.17
C LYS A 214 -17.72 2.15 -0.80
N VAL A 215 -16.81 2.71 0.00
CA VAL A 215 -15.41 2.87 -0.38
C VAL A 215 -14.64 1.62 0.02
N CYS A 216 -13.75 1.17 -0.86
CA CYS A 216 -12.96 -0.03 -0.63
C CYS A 216 -11.71 0.29 0.20
N VAL A 217 -11.68 -0.16 1.45
CA VAL A 217 -10.52 -0.02 2.35
C VAL A 217 -9.50 -1.13 2.07
N PHE A 218 -8.20 -0.83 2.18
CA PHE A 218 -7.10 -1.79 2.12
C PHE A 218 -6.12 -1.48 3.26
N VAL A 219 -5.82 -2.47 4.11
CA VAL A 219 -4.69 -2.39 5.05
C VAL A 219 -3.41 -2.86 4.35
N THR A 220 -2.61 -1.93 3.84
CA THR A 220 -1.33 -2.22 3.17
C THR A 220 -0.18 -2.36 4.17
N GLU A 221 -0.30 -1.74 5.34
CA GLU A 221 0.60 -1.90 6.48
C GLU A 221 -0.16 -2.06 7.81
N TYR A 222 0.30 -2.97 8.66
CA TYR A 222 -0.07 -2.99 10.06
C TYR A 222 1.02 -3.63 10.93
N GLY A 223 1.05 -3.25 12.21
CA GLY A 223 1.91 -3.87 13.23
C GLY A 223 1.12 -4.47 14.40
N VAL A 224 1.73 -5.40 15.12
CA VAL A 224 1.16 -6.03 16.33
C VAL A 224 1.65 -5.41 17.64
N VAL A 225 2.53 -4.41 17.53
CA VAL A 225 3.15 -3.66 18.63
C VAL A 225 2.70 -2.19 18.61
N SER A 226 3.39 -1.27 19.28
CA SER A 226 3.06 0.16 19.24
C SER A 226 3.51 0.82 17.93
N ALA A 227 2.94 1.99 17.63
CA ALA A 227 3.16 2.74 16.39
C ALA A 227 4.59 3.25 16.19
N ASP A 228 5.43 3.22 17.21
CA ASP A 228 6.88 3.44 17.11
C ASP A 228 7.65 2.20 16.64
N GLY A 229 6.95 1.10 16.35
CA GLY A 229 7.52 -0.18 15.90
C GLY A 229 8.14 -1.01 17.02
N ASN A 230 8.00 -0.61 18.29
CA ASN A 230 8.66 -1.25 19.43
C ASN A 230 7.64 -1.75 20.47
N GLY A 231 8.13 -2.34 21.55
CA GLY A 231 7.31 -2.82 22.66
C GLY A 231 6.80 -4.25 22.48
N GLY A 232 5.91 -4.65 23.40
CA GLY A 232 5.35 -5.99 23.43
C GLY A 232 4.19 -6.17 22.44
N VAL A 233 4.00 -7.39 21.97
CA VAL A 233 2.86 -7.78 21.13
C VAL A 233 1.56 -7.64 21.93
N ASP A 234 0.61 -6.84 21.43
CA ASP A 234 -0.74 -6.77 21.97
C ASP A 234 -1.64 -7.81 21.30
N THR A 235 -1.63 -9.03 21.87
CA THR A 235 -2.32 -10.18 21.28
C THR A 235 -3.83 -10.00 21.22
N ALA A 236 -4.44 -9.43 22.28
CA ALA A 236 -5.88 -9.24 22.35
C ALA A 236 -6.35 -8.26 21.27
N SER A 237 -5.68 -7.11 21.16
CA SER A 237 -6.04 -6.12 20.14
C SER A 237 -5.74 -6.60 18.73
N SER A 238 -4.68 -7.37 18.53
CA SER A 238 -4.38 -7.98 17.22
C SER A 238 -5.51 -8.90 16.77
N GLN A 239 -6.04 -9.74 17.68
CA GLN A 239 -7.16 -10.63 17.37
C GLN A 239 -8.46 -9.87 17.05
N GLU A 240 -8.74 -8.77 17.75
CA GLU A 240 -9.88 -7.90 17.44
C GLU A 240 -9.77 -7.31 16.03
N TRP A 241 -8.58 -6.81 15.66
CA TRP A 241 -8.32 -6.28 14.33
C TRP A 241 -8.50 -7.33 13.25
N TRP A 242 -7.87 -8.50 13.38
CA TRP A 242 -8.02 -9.57 12.39
C TRP A 242 -9.47 -10.02 12.24
N THR A 243 -10.21 -10.15 13.34
CA THR A 243 -11.65 -10.46 13.29
C THR A 243 -12.43 -9.40 12.52
N PHE A 244 -12.13 -8.12 12.76
CA PHE A 244 -12.74 -7.00 12.04
C PHE A 244 -12.43 -7.05 10.53
N LEU A 245 -11.17 -7.26 10.14
CA LEU A 245 -10.75 -7.32 8.73
C LEU A 245 -11.41 -8.51 8.00
N GLU A 246 -11.40 -9.70 8.61
CA GLU A 246 -11.99 -10.92 8.05
C GLU A 246 -13.51 -10.83 7.85
N THR A 247 -14.19 -10.19 8.82
CA THR A 247 -15.64 -9.95 8.76
C THR A 247 -15.99 -9.02 7.60
N ASN A 248 -15.18 -7.97 7.40
CA ASN A 248 -15.45 -6.94 6.40
C ASN A 248 -14.82 -7.19 5.03
N LYS A 249 -14.07 -8.29 4.86
CA LYS A 249 -13.34 -8.64 3.63
C LYS A 249 -12.33 -7.55 3.20
N ILE A 250 -11.61 -7.00 4.18
CA ILE A 250 -10.52 -6.04 3.96
C ILE A 250 -9.23 -6.78 3.64
#